data_AF-A0A2A5FPB2-F1
#
_entry.id   AF-A0A2A5FPB2-F1
#
_cell.length_a   1.000
_cell.length_b   1.000
_cell.length_c   1.000
_cell.angle_alpha   90.00
_cell.angle_beta   90.00
_cell.angle_gamma   90.00
#
_symmetry.space_group_name_H-M   'P 1'
#
loop_
_entity.id
_entity.type
_entity.pdbx_description
1 polymer ?
#
loop_
_entity_poly.entity_id
_entity_poly.type
_entity_poly.pdbx_seq_one_letter_code
_entity_poly.pdbx_strand_id
1 'polypeptide(L)'
;MMKQHASIPWAAYWTFWCILIFVGCKKPDSSIGLGLQPESDMLNLFVTDTLTIDMVTIREDSLKTDELSTAVLGRVFMPRIGWTTAGFVSQLRLSAPGIDFGANPIVDSLFLNLKFTGDTYGQLSNQSLLVEQLADSISYDSSYYSVFSPEGLHENLVDPSQGPISLNPSEDLIIGEDTVVSMIRLKLKNSLGQTLLNQDTSTFADNQSWLEFFHGIKVTTLADGVGAAGIDISSGMSLMRLHYHNDVDTAFYDFLISPLSARVNMFEQDYVGELSFLNAPPSDSAFVSGEKSLYVMSGAGLKTEFRIPFLSSINDSLGPERAVQKAELILPLDESFFDSRYPPHEQLFILTETVDGNSVSTPDQISLGVNIDGYYDYEAKEYHFNISRTIQLLLNRESGIGYGNFSPDNPVPPFYIVSSRAGISIQGVVINGTSVVENPARLVLTCSH
;
A
#
# COMPACT_ATOMS: atom_id res chain seq x y z
N MET A 1 70.62 42.20 -22.53
CA MET A 1 69.72 41.25 -23.21
C MET A 1 68.58 40.93 -22.25
N MET A 2 67.50 41.72 -22.28
CA MET A 2 66.34 41.60 -21.39
C MET A 2 65.14 41.24 -22.27
N LYS A 3 64.52 40.07 -22.02
CA LYS A 3 63.30 39.61 -22.69
C LYS A 3 62.10 40.34 -22.09
N GLN A 4 61.35 41.06 -22.91
CA GLN A 4 60.00 41.53 -22.56
C GLN A 4 59.01 40.38 -22.71
N HIS A 5 58.28 40.07 -21.64
CA HIS A 5 57.13 39.18 -21.66
C HIS A 5 55.90 39.94 -22.14
N ALA A 6 55.29 39.50 -23.24
CA ALA A 6 54.00 39.98 -23.69
C ALA A 6 52.90 39.29 -22.86
N SER A 7 52.13 40.08 -22.11
CA SER A 7 50.93 39.63 -21.39
C SER A 7 49.77 39.45 -22.37
N ILE A 8 49.32 38.20 -22.55
CA ILE A 8 48.09 37.88 -23.28
C ILE A 8 46.90 38.28 -22.40
N PRO A 9 45.93 39.05 -22.90
CA PRO A 9 44.78 39.48 -22.11
C PRO A 9 43.87 38.28 -21.76
N TRP A 10 43.45 38.20 -20.50
CA TRP A 10 42.54 37.19 -19.92
C TRP A 10 41.29 36.92 -20.78
N ALA A 11 40.80 37.92 -21.51
CA ALA A 11 39.64 37.80 -22.38
C ALA A 11 39.82 36.78 -23.52
N ALA A 12 41.05 36.57 -24.00
CA ALA A 12 41.35 35.62 -25.08
C ALA A 12 41.14 34.16 -24.65
N TYR A 13 41.39 33.83 -23.37
CA TYR A 13 41.18 32.49 -22.82
C TYR A 13 39.70 32.14 -22.69
N TRP A 14 38.84 33.12 -22.39
CA TRP A 14 37.38 32.90 -22.29
C TRP A 14 36.73 32.66 -23.65
N THR A 15 37.16 33.36 -24.71
CA THR A 15 36.67 33.09 -26.08
C THR A 15 37.14 31.76 -26.64
N PHE A 16 38.35 31.28 -26.29
CA PHE A 16 38.82 29.97 -26.73
C PHE A 16 38.13 28.82 -25.99
N TRP A 17 37.74 29.03 -24.72
CA TRP A 17 37.00 28.03 -23.95
C TRP A 17 35.52 27.90 -24.37
N CYS A 18 34.90 28.99 -24.83
CA CYS A 18 33.51 28.95 -25.34
C CYS A 18 33.37 28.23 -26.70
N ILE A 19 34.43 28.13 -27.50
CA ILE A 19 34.39 27.46 -28.82
C ILE A 19 34.53 25.93 -28.70
N LEU A 20 35.02 25.41 -27.56
CA LEU A 20 35.18 23.96 -27.34
C LEU A 20 33.92 23.24 -26.84
N ILE A 21 32.83 23.96 -26.53
CA ILE A 21 31.59 23.36 -25.97
C ILE A 21 30.54 23.03 -27.05
N PHE A 22 30.75 23.45 -28.32
CA PHE A 22 29.77 23.24 -29.39
C PHE A 22 30.06 22.09 -30.37
N VAL A 23 31.07 21.26 -30.10
CA VAL A 23 31.27 20.00 -30.84
C VAL A 23 30.76 18.84 -29.98
N GLY A 24 29.46 18.85 -29.71
CA GLY A 24 28.76 17.65 -29.29
C GLY A 24 28.75 16.68 -30.46
N CYS A 25 29.31 15.47 -30.25
CA CYS A 25 29.19 14.38 -31.19
C CYS A 25 27.69 14.10 -31.47
N LYS A 26 27.18 14.51 -32.63
CA LYS A 26 25.98 13.88 -33.18
C LYS A 26 26.33 12.41 -33.40
N LYS A 27 25.54 11.51 -32.81
CA LYS A 27 25.54 10.09 -33.17
C LYS A 27 25.46 10.03 -34.70
N PRO A 28 26.43 9.41 -35.40
CA PRO A 28 26.31 9.26 -36.84
C PRO A 28 25.04 8.46 -37.12
N ASP A 29 24.25 8.90 -38.10
CA ASP A 29 23.13 8.13 -38.61
C ASP A 29 23.59 6.69 -38.85
N SER A 30 22.95 5.74 -38.17
CA SER A 30 23.22 4.31 -38.27
C SER A 30 22.66 3.72 -39.58
N SER A 31 22.88 4.42 -40.70
CA SER A 31 22.55 3.98 -42.05
C SER A 31 23.69 3.20 -42.71
N ILE A 32 24.86 3.11 -42.06
CA ILE A 32 25.96 2.24 -42.50
C ILE A 32 25.74 0.84 -41.93
N GLY A 33 25.05 0.00 -42.70
CA GLY A 33 24.80 -1.42 -42.38
C GLY A 33 23.46 -1.93 -42.90
N LEU A 34 22.46 -1.06 -43.05
CA LEU A 34 21.10 -1.40 -43.51
C LEU A 34 21.02 -1.91 -44.97
N GLY A 35 22.06 -1.66 -45.77
CA GLY A 35 22.15 -2.16 -47.17
C GLY A 35 22.93 -3.47 -47.34
N LEU A 36 23.40 -4.09 -46.25
CA LEU A 36 24.21 -5.33 -46.28
C LEU A 36 23.46 -6.56 -45.76
N GLN A 37 22.29 -6.37 -45.13
CA GLN A 37 21.41 -7.47 -44.78
C GLN A 37 20.42 -7.69 -45.94
N PRO A 38 20.27 -8.92 -46.46
CA PRO A 38 19.15 -9.22 -47.33
C PRO A 38 17.84 -8.91 -46.58
N GLU A 39 16.80 -8.43 -47.26
CA GLU A 39 15.49 -8.13 -46.64
C GLU A 39 14.92 -9.32 -45.84
N SER A 40 15.35 -10.55 -46.15
CA SER A 40 15.02 -11.77 -45.43
C SER A 40 15.62 -11.89 -44.02
N ASP A 41 16.67 -11.12 -43.70
CA ASP A 41 17.35 -11.11 -42.39
C ASP A 41 16.96 -9.87 -41.54
N MET A 42 16.10 -8.99 -42.06
CA MET A 42 15.53 -7.91 -41.25
C MET A 42 14.47 -8.51 -40.30
N LEU A 43 14.68 -8.36 -39.00
CA LEU A 43 13.63 -8.62 -38.01
C LEU A 43 12.41 -7.74 -38.35
N ASN A 44 11.34 -8.35 -38.86
CA ASN A 44 10.12 -7.63 -39.16
C ASN A 44 9.43 -7.29 -37.84
N LEU A 45 9.59 -6.05 -37.40
CA LEU A 45 8.96 -5.52 -36.21
C LEU A 45 7.50 -5.20 -36.50
N PHE A 46 6.61 -5.90 -35.82
CA PHE A 46 5.19 -5.60 -35.75
C PHE A 46 4.93 -4.81 -34.46
N VAL A 47 4.38 -3.60 -34.59
CA VAL A 47 3.97 -2.77 -33.45
C VAL A 47 2.48 -2.51 -33.53
N THR A 48 1.76 -2.72 -32.44
CA THR A 48 0.34 -2.38 -32.32
C THR A 48 0.05 -1.82 -30.93
N ASP A 49 -0.79 -0.80 -30.88
CA ASP A 49 -1.40 -0.23 -29.68
C ASP A 49 -2.93 -0.31 -29.72
N THR A 50 -3.49 -0.99 -30.73
CA THR A 50 -4.93 -1.08 -30.99
C THR A 50 -5.57 -2.32 -30.36
N LEU A 51 -4.85 -3.01 -29.46
CA LEU A 51 -5.37 -4.17 -28.76
C LEU A 51 -6.47 -3.73 -27.78
N THR A 52 -7.62 -4.41 -27.85
CA THR A 52 -8.68 -4.21 -26.86
C THR A 52 -8.22 -4.73 -25.50
N ILE A 53 -8.39 -3.89 -24.49
CA ILE A 53 -8.26 -4.26 -23.09
C ILE A 53 -9.59 -3.99 -22.42
N ASP A 54 -10.15 -5.03 -21.82
CA ASP A 54 -11.34 -4.91 -21.01
C ASP A 54 -10.89 -4.68 -19.58
N MET A 55 -11.23 -3.53 -19.01
CA MET A 55 -10.86 -3.16 -17.64
C MET A 55 -12.10 -2.80 -16.83
N VAL A 56 -12.16 -3.26 -15.59
CA VAL A 56 -13.25 -2.96 -14.66
C VAL A 56 -12.70 -2.71 -13.26
N THR A 57 -13.36 -1.87 -12.49
CA THR A 57 -13.06 -1.69 -11.07
C THR A 57 -13.96 -2.59 -10.24
N ILE A 58 -13.36 -3.32 -9.31
CA ILE A 58 -14.03 -4.20 -8.36
C ILE A 58 -13.58 -3.91 -6.93
N ARG A 59 -14.33 -4.42 -5.95
CA ARG A 59 -13.95 -4.35 -4.54
C ARG A 59 -12.81 -5.32 -4.23
N GLU A 60 -11.98 -4.93 -3.28
CA GLU A 60 -11.00 -5.82 -2.66
C GLU A 60 -11.49 -6.20 -1.26
N ASP A 61 -12.04 -7.39 -1.05
CA ASP A 61 -12.58 -7.83 0.25
C ASP A 61 -11.80 -9.01 0.87
N SER A 62 -11.01 -9.72 0.06
CA SER A 62 -10.19 -10.87 0.47
C SER A 62 -8.74 -10.51 0.80
N LEU A 63 -8.44 -9.24 1.10
CA LEU A 63 -7.09 -8.83 1.44
C LEU A 63 -6.71 -9.29 2.85
N LYS A 64 -5.71 -10.17 2.95
CA LYS A 64 -5.14 -10.63 4.22
C LYS A 64 -4.41 -9.48 4.92
N THR A 65 -4.77 -9.20 6.18
CA THR A 65 -4.25 -8.06 6.95
C THR A 65 -3.75 -8.43 8.36
N ASP A 66 -3.63 -9.72 8.67
CA ASP A 66 -3.01 -10.17 9.92
C ASP A 66 -1.48 -9.99 9.93
N GLU A 67 -0.96 -9.82 11.15
CA GLU A 67 0.46 -9.83 11.53
C GLU A 67 1.33 -8.73 10.90
N LEU A 68 0.73 -7.80 10.16
CA LEU A 68 1.42 -6.62 9.62
C LEU A 68 2.08 -5.81 10.74
N SER A 69 3.24 -5.24 10.45
CA SER A 69 4.00 -4.40 11.40
C SER A 69 3.40 -3.00 11.55
N THR A 70 2.67 -2.57 10.53
CA THR A 70 2.05 -1.24 10.43
C THR A 70 0.55 -1.37 10.44
N ALA A 71 -0.11 -0.58 11.29
CA ALA A 71 -1.53 -0.29 11.21
C ALA A 71 -1.80 1.06 10.58
N VAL A 72 -3.03 1.26 10.13
CA VAL A 72 -3.53 2.59 9.77
C VAL A 72 -4.66 2.96 10.70
N LEU A 73 -4.66 4.20 11.17
CA LEU A 73 -5.66 4.71 12.09
C LEU A 73 -6.18 6.05 11.60
N GLY A 74 -7.50 6.20 11.54
CA GLY A 74 -8.18 7.43 11.18
C GLY A 74 -9.16 7.26 10.02
N ARG A 75 -9.57 8.36 9.41
CA ARG A 75 -10.56 8.35 8.33
C ARG A 75 -10.23 9.39 7.26
N VAL A 76 -10.24 8.98 6.00
CA VAL A 76 -9.92 9.85 4.86
C VAL A 76 -11.07 9.85 3.87
N PHE A 77 -11.43 11.03 3.37
CA PHE A 77 -12.25 11.15 2.18
C PHE A 77 -11.35 11.32 0.97
N MET A 78 -11.41 10.38 0.04
CA MET A 78 -10.74 10.47 -1.25
C MET A 78 -11.76 10.93 -2.30
N PRO A 79 -11.53 12.07 -2.99
CA PRO A 79 -12.45 12.56 -4.00
C PRO A 79 -12.80 11.48 -5.04
N ARG A 80 -14.09 11.37 -5.39
CA ARG A 80 -14.68 10.39 -6.33
C ARG A 80 -14.61 8.91 -5.94
N ILE A 81 -13.75 8.54 -4.99
CA ILE A 81 -13.76 7.20 -4.40
C ILE A 81 -14.76 7.15 -3.25
N GLY A 82 -14.53 7.93 -2.19
CA GLY A 82 -15.39 7.93 -1.02
C GLY A 82 -14.63 8.02 0.30
N TRP A 83 -15.30 7.61 1.37
CA TRP A 83 -14.70 7.52 2.70
C TRP A 83 -14.06 6.18 2.92
N THR A 84 -12.85 6.21 3.48
CA THR A 84 -12.18 5.04 4.05
C THR A 84 -11.90 5.29 5.51
N THR A 85 -12.42 4.44 6.38
CA THR A 85 -12.14 4.43 7.82
C THR A 85 -11.23 3.26 8.12
N ALA A 86 -10.13 3.50 8.84
CA ALA A 86 -9.25 2.45 9.31
C ALA A 86 -9.13 2.43 10.82
N GLY A 87 -8.99 1.22 11.31
CA GLY A 87 -8.59 0.93 12.67
C GLY A 87 -7.84 -0.39 12.69
N PHE A 88 -7.46 -0.81 13.89
CA PHE A 88 -6.78 -2.08 14.06
C PHE A 88 -7.21 -2.78 15.33
N VAL A 89 -6.94 -4.07 15.38
CA VAL A 89 -7.12 -4.91 16.54
C VAL A 89 -5.77 -5.49 16.91
N SER A 90 -5.48 -5.58 18.20
CA SER A 90 -4.26 -6.24 18.66
C SER A 90 -4.40 -6.84 20.05
N GLN A 91 -3.71 -7.94 20.28
CA GLN A 91 -3.42 -8.43 21.62
C GLN A 91 -2.40 -7.53 22.33
N LEU A 92 -2.60 -7.33 23.62
CA LEU A 92 -1.59 -6.79 24.52
C LEU A 92 -1.01 -7.95 25.32
N ARG A 93 0.31 -8.08 25.36
CA ARG A 93 1.03 -9.16 26.04
C ARG A 93 1.76 -8.66 27.28
N LEU A 94 1.92 -9.52 28.27
CA LEU A 94 2.70 -9.23 29.47
C LEU A 94 4.16 -8.92 29.11
N SER A 95 4.70 -7.79 29.56
CA SER A 95 6.14 -7.47 29.40
C SER A 95 7.03 -8.39 30.22
N ALA A 96 6.57 -8.76 31.42
CA ALA A 96 7.22 -9.70 32.33
C ALA A 96 6.16 -10.57 33.03
N PRO A 97 6.02 -11.85 32.66
CA PRO A 97 5.08 -12.76 33.33
C PRO A 97 5.40 -12.95 34.82
N GLY A 98 4.39 -13.28 35.60
CA GLY A 98 4.48 -13.52 37.04
C GLY A 98 4.65 -12.25 37.88
N ILE A 99 4.22 -11.09 37.38
CA ILE A 99 4.29 -9.83 38.11
C ILE A 99 3.37 -9.86 39.35
N ASP A 100 3.88 -9.35 40.46
CA ASP A 100 3.13 -9.02 41.66
C ASP A 100 3.22 -7.50 41.89
N PHE A 101 2.07 -6.84 41.99
CA PHE A 101 1.97 -5.40 42.18
C PHE A 101 2.15 -4.96 43.64
N GLY A 102 2.33 -5.92 44.56
CA GLY A 102 2.53 -5.67 45.98
C GLY A 102 1.22 -5.41 46.74
N ALA A 103 1.35 -5.02 48.01
CA ALA A 103 0.19 -4.78 48.88
C ALA A 103 -0.45 -3.42 48.59
N ASN A 104 -1.78 -3.39 48.50
CA ASN A 104 -2.60 -2.20 48.27
C ASN A 104 -2.19 -1.36 47.04
N PRO A 105 -2.10 -1.96 45.83
CA PRO A 105 -1.68 -1.22 44.64
C PRO A 105 -2.83 -0.31 44.14
N ILE A 106 -2.49 0.95 43.86
CA ILE A 106 -3.40 2.01 43.42
C ILE A 106 -2.92 2.58 42.09
N VAL A 107 -3.85 2.72 41.14
CA VAL A 107 -3.54 3.32 39.83
C VAL A 107 -3.35 4.82 39.91
N ASP A 108 -2.23 5.29 39.38
CA ASP A 108 -1.98 6.71 39.13
C ASP A 108 -2.47 7.11 37.74
N SER A 109 -2.11 6.34 36.72
CA SER A 109 -2.52 6.59 35.33
C SER A 109 -2.33 5.38 34.42
N LEU A 110 -3.10 5.32 33.34
CA LEU A 110 -2.98 4.33 32.28
C LEU A 110 -2.90 5.03 30.92
N PHE A 111 -1.89 4.70 30.12
CA PHE A 111 -1.69 5.28 28.80
C PHE A 111 -1.50 4.20 27.74
N LEU A 112 -2.21 4.32 26.61
CA LEU A 112 -1.90 3.62 25.37
C LEU A 112 -1.01 4.52 24.51
N ASN A 113 0.23 4.11 24.32
CA ASN A 113 1.20 4.76 23.45
C ASN A 113 1.22 4.03 22.11
N LEU A 114 1.16 4.76 21.01
CA LEU A 114 1.22 4.21 19.65
C LEU A 114 2.21 5.04 18.83
N LYS A 115 3.31 4.42 18.42
CA LYS A 115 4.35 5.09 17.65
C LYS A 115 3.92 5.29 16.20
N PHE A 116 4.13 6.47 15.64
CA PHE A 116 3.90 6.69 14.21
C PHE A 116 4.97 6.01 13.34
N THR A 117 4.60 5.57 12.14
CA THR A 117 5.57 5.22 11.08
C THR A 117 6.15 6.46 10.41
N GLY A 118 5.40 7.56 10.43
CA GLY A 118 5.66 8.78 9.64
C GLY A 118 4.72 8.92 8.45
N ASP A 119 4.02 7.87 8.04
CA ASP A 119 3.03 7.93 6.95
C ASP A 119 1.77 8.69 7.39
N THR A 120 1.25 9.53 6.51
CA THR A 120 0.00 10.28 6.72
C THR A 120 -0.84 10.31 5.46
N TYR A 121 -2.16 10.44 5.63
CA TYR A 121 -3.13 10.36 4.54
C TYR A 121 -4.21 11.44 4.70
N GLY A 122 -4.49 12.15 3.61
CA GLY A 122 -5.51 13.20 3.56
C GLY A 122 -5.13 14.45 4.35
N GLN A 123 -6.13 15.28 4.63
CA GLN A 123 -5.96 16.49 5.44
C GLN A 123 -6.11 16.14 6.91
N LEU A 124 -5.01 16.22 7.67
CA LEU A 124 -4.99 15.90 9.09
C LEU A 124 -5.72 16.97 9.90
N SER A 125 -6.57 16.52 10.81
CA SER A 125 -7.25 17.33 11.81
C SER A 125 -7.37 16.54 13.11
N ASN A 126 -7.57 17.24 14.22
CA ASN A 126 -7.74 16.58 15.51
C ASN A 126 -8.99 15.70 15.48
N GLN A 127 -8.86 14.49 15.99
CA GLN A 127 -9.95 13.51 16.04
C GLN A 127 -9.91 12.74 17.35
N SER A 128 -11.08 12.30 17.79
CA SER A 128 -11.24 11.47 18.97
C SER A 128 -11.09 10.01 18.60
N LEU A 129 -10.32 9.28 19.39
CA LEU A 129 -10.14 7.84 19.21
C LEU A 129 -11.04 7.05 20.15
N LEU A 130 -11.42 5.86 19.70
CA LEU A 130 -12.18 4.87 20.44
C LEU A 130 -11.29 3.66 20.68
N VAL A 131 -11.13 3.28 21.94
CA VAL A 131 -10.44 2.05 22.34
C VAL A 131 -11.44 1.18 23.08
N GLU A 132 -11.62 -0.06 22.63
CA GLU A 132 -12.53 -1.03 23.26
C GLU A 132 -11.76 -2.32 23.58
N GLN A 133 -12.13 -2.99 24.66
CA GLN A 133 -11.67 -4.37 24.89
C GLN A 133 -12.46 -5.32 23.98
N LEU A 134 -11.79 -6.33 23.42
CA LEU A 134 -12.44 -7.34 22.59
C LEU A 134 -13.37 -8.24 23.40
N ALA A 135 -14.54 -8.55 22.86
CA ALA A 135 -15.47 -9.50 23.46
C ALA A 135 -14.94 -10.95 23.39
N ASP A 136 -14.33 -11.31 22.26
CA ASP A 136 -13.76 -12.63 22.00
C ASP A 136 -12.26 -12.57 21.70
N SER A 137 -11.58 -13.69 21.90
CA SER A 137 -10.15 -13.82 21.61
C SER A 137 -9.87 -13.83 20.11
N ILE A 138 -8.74 -13.22 19.74
CA ILE A 138 -8.10 -13.40 18.44
C ILE A 138 -6.86 -14.27 18.62
N SER A 139 -6.46 -15.01 17.60
CA SER A 139 -5.33 -15.94 17.66
C SER A 139 -4.23 -15.54 16.69
N TYR A 140 -2.96 -15.72 17.09
CA TYR A 140 -1.82 -15.44 16.23
C TYR A 140 -1.83 -16.35 14.99
N ASP A 141 -2.08 -17.65 15.17
CA ASP A 141 -2.01 -18.64 14.07
C ASP A 141 -3.24 -18.63 13.13
N SER A 142 -4.16 -17.67 13.28
CA SER A 142 -5.37 -17.55 12.45
C SER A 142 -5.19 -16.51 11.35
N SER A 143 -5.86 -16.73 10.21
CA SER A 143 -5.86 -15.76 9.11
C SER A 143 -7.00 -14.77 9.28
N TYR A 144 -6.68 -13.48 9.17
CA TYR A 144 -7.67 -12.40 9.22
C TYR A 144 -7.56 -11.50 8.01
N TYR A 145 -8.70 -10.96 7.62
CA TYR A 145 -8.83 -10.17 6.40
C TYR A 145 -9.29 -8.76 6.76
N SER A 146 -9.07 -7.83 5.85
CA SER A 146 -9.39 -6.40 5.97
C SER A 146 -10.82 -6.07 6.42
N VAL A 147 -11.80 -6.91 6.06
CA VAL A 147 -13.22 -6.79 6.45
C VAL A 147 -13.53 -7.30 7.86
N PHE A 148 -12.52 -7.82 8.57
CA PHE A 148 -12.66 -8.29 9.94
C PHE A 148 -13.15 -7.16 10.85
N SER A 149 -14.23 -7.40 11.58
CA SER A 149 -14.79 -6.45 12.54
C SER A 149 -15.28 -7.21 13.78
N PRO A 150 -14.38 -7.51 14.73
CA PRO A 150 -14.75 -8.19 15.95
C PRO A 150 -15.60 -7.27 16.84
N GLU A 151 -16.44 -7.90 17.66
CA GLU A 151 -17.24 -7.23 18.67
C GLU A 151 -16.34 -6.76 19.82
N GLY A 152 -16.53 -5.52 20.25
CA GLY A 152 -15.94 -4.98 21.47
C GLY A 152 -16.94 -5.05 22.63
N LEU A 153 -16.48 -4.84 23.86
CA LEU A 153 -17.36 -4.76 25.04
C LEU A 153 -18.21 -3.46 25.10
N HIS A 154 -18.26 -2.68 24.01
CA HIS A 154 -19.06 -1.47 23.84
C HIS A 154 -18.78 -0.34 24.86
N GLU A 155 -17.72 -0.48 25.66
CA GLU A 155 -17.21 0.56 26.54
C GLU A 155 -15.96 1.21 25.92
N ASN A 156 -16.01 2.54 25.72
CA ASN A 156 -14.81 3.30 25.38
C ASN A 156 -13.87 3.36 26.60
N LEU A 157 -12.69 2.77 26.46
CA LEU A 157 -11.63 2.73 27.48
C LEU A 157 -10.86 4.06 27.59
N VAL A 158 -10.98 4.96 26.59
CA VAL A 158 -10.36 6.29 26.63
C VAL A 158 -10.98 7.12 27.76
N ASP A 159 -10.14 7.81 28.52
CA ASP A 159 -10.58 8.72 29.59
C ASP A 159 -11.34 9.91 28.96
N PRO A 160 -12.55 10.26 29.45
CA PRO A 160 -13.31 11.39 28.92
C PRO A 160 -12.57 12.75 28.95
N SER A 161 -11.53 12.89 29.77
CA SER A 161 -10.67 14.09 29.83
C SER A 161 -9.61 14.17 28.74
N GLN A 162 -9.36 13.11 27.95
CA GLN A 162 -8.32 13.07 26.91
C GLN A 162 -8.55 14.13 25.81
N GLY A 163 -9.79 14.30 25.37
CA GLY A 163 -10.13 15.14 24.22
C GLY A 163 -9.59 14.62 22.87
N PRO A 164 -9.86 15.34 21.77
CA PRO A 164 -9.35 15.00 20.45
C PRO A 164 -7.82 15.14 20.36
N ILE A 165 -7.16 14.26 19.59
CA ILE A 165 -5.72 14.28 19.38
C ILE A 165 -5.36 14.54 17.91
N SER A 166 -4.19 15.11 17.67
CA SER A 166 -3.62 15.20 16.32
C SER A 166 -3.03 13.84 15.91
N LEU A 167 -3.31 13.42 14.67
CA LEU A 167 -2.64 12.27 14.05
C LEU A 167 -1.41 12.69 13.22
N ASN A 168 -0.91 13.91 13.42
CA ASN A 168 0.22 14.43 12.68
C ASN A 168 1.56 14.01 13.31
N PRO A 169 2.36 13.15 12.65
CA PRO A 169 3.66 12.73 13.18
C PRO A 169 4.70 13.86 13.17
N SER A 170 4.47 14.93 12.40
CA SER A 170 5.38 16.08 12.33
C SER A 170 5.07 17.16 13.37
N GLU A 171 4.00 17.01 14.15
CA GLU A 171 3.78 17.86 15.32
C GLU A 171 4.74 17.41 16.43
N ASP A 172 5.82 18.17 16.59
CA ASP A 172 6.80 17.93 17.63
C ASP A 172 6.14 17.96 19.02
N LEU A 173 6.31 16.86 19.77
CA LEU A 173 6.05 16.84 21.20
C LEU A 173 7.29 17.38 21.92
N ILE A 174 7.42 18.70 21.98
CA ILE A 174 8.52 19.35 22.71
C ILE A 174 8.25 19.20 24.21
N ILE A 175 9.00 18.32 24.88
CA ILE A 175 9.04 18.24 26.34
C ILE A 175 10.42 18.72 26.80
N GLY A 176 10.55 20.00 27.14
CA GLY A 176 11.84 20.60 27.53
C GLY A 176 12.71 20.95 26.32
N GLU A 177 14.01 20.61 26.37
CA GLU A 177 14.99 20.86 25.29
C GLU A 177 15.20 19.66 24.35
N ASP A 178 14.50 18.54 24.57
CA ASP A 178 14.68 17.30 23.79
C ASP A 178 13.49 17.05 22.83
N THR A 179 13.80 16.55 21.63
CA THR A 179 12.79 16.19 20.63
C THR A 179 12.32 14.77 20.93
N VAL A 180 11.12 14.64 21.50
CA VAL A 180 10.55 13.32 21.79
C VAL A 180 10.08 12.68 20.49
N VAL A 181 10.28 11.36 20.36
CA VAL A 181 9.73 10.58 19.26
C VAL A 181 8.22 10.80 19.17
N SER A 182 7.75 11.23 17.99
CA SER A 182 6.34 11.47 17.76
C SER A 182 5.53 10.17 17.90
N MET A 183 4.57 10.19 18.82
CA MET A 183 3.69 9.07 19.13
C MET A 183 2.33 9.60 19.59
N ILE A 184 1.29 8.84 19.32
CA ILE A 184 0.00 9.03 19.97
C ILE A 184 0.12 8.56 21.41
N ARG A 185 -0.31 9.39 22.36
CA ARG A 185 -0.45 9.03 23.77
C ARG A 185 -1.89 9.25 24.21
N LEU A 186 -2.64 8.16 24.31
CA LEU A 186 -4.03 8.16 24.77
C LEU A 186 -4.09 7.82 26.25
N LYS A 187 -4.66 8.72 27.06
CA LYS A 187 -5.04 8.42 28.43
C LYS A 187 -6.26 7.51 28.44
N LEU A 188 -6.13 6.37 29.10
CA LEU A 188 -7.22 5.45 29.38
C LEU A 188 -7.78 5.70 30.78
N LYS A 189 -9.00 5.21 31.03
CA LYS A 189 -9.66 5.35 32.33
C LYS A 189 -8.84 4.67 33.44
N ASN A 190 -8.61 5.38 34.54
CA ASN A 190 -7.96 4.78 35.72
C ASN A 190 -8.77 3.61 36.31
N SER A 191 -10.11 3.58 36.12
CA SER A 191 -10.95 2.45 36.53
C SER A 191 -10.56 1.16 35.83
N LEU A 192 -10.20 1.20 34.55
CA LEU A 192 -9.66 0.04 33.83
C LEU A 192 -8.38 -0.43 34.50
N GLY A 193 -7.41 0.47 34.71
CA GLY A 193 -6.15 0.12 35.37
C GLY A 193 -6.39 -0.50 36.76
N GLN A 194 -7.34 0.01 37.53
CA GLN A 194 -7.63 -0.53 38.86
C GLN A 194 -8.26 -1.93 38.76
N THR A 195 -9.11 -2.18 37.75
CA THR A 195 -9.61 -3.53 37.43
C THR A 195 -8.47 -4.49 37.13
N LEU A 196 -7.41 -4.03 36.43
CA LEU A 196 -6.21 -4.83 36.16
C LEU A 196 -5.43 -5.14 37.45
N LEU A 197 -5.13 -4.11 38.28
CA LEU A 197 -4.39 -4.29 39.53
C LEU A 197 -5.11 -5.20 40.55
N ASN A 198 -6.45 -5.22 40.50
CA ASN A 198 -7.26 -6.03 41.40
C ASN A 198 -7.41 -7.49 40.96
N GLN A 199 -6.85 -7.88 39.81
CA GLN A 199 -6.86 -9.29 39.39
C GLN A 199 -5.94 -10.15 40.26
N ASP A 200 -6.23 -11.45 40.29
CA ASP A 200 -5.38 -12.40 40.98
C ASP A 200 -4.02 -12.54 40.27
N THR A 201 -2.95 -12.76 41.03
CA THR A 201 -1.59 -12.97 40.48
C THR A 201 -1.51 -14.10 39.44
N SER A 202 -2.42 -15.10 39.51
CA SER A 202 -2.52 -16.16 38.51
C SER A 202 -2.92 -15.65 37.12
N THR A 203 -3.69 -14.56 37.01
CA THR A 203 -4.00 -13.91 35.72
C THR A 203 -2.73 -13.42 35.02
N PHE A 204 -1.70 -13.06 35.79
CA PHE A 204 -0.42 -12.57 35.25
C PHE A 204 0.64 -13.66 35.13
N ALA A 205 0.34 -14.92 35.46
CA ALA A 205 1.33 -16.00 35.49
C ALA A 205 2.00 -16.24 34.13
N ASP A 206 1.22 -16.16 33.06
CA ASP A 206 1.67 -16.28 31.67
C ASP A 206 0.73 -15.53 30.71
N ASN A 207 1.15 -15.45 29.44
CA ASN A 207 0.33 -14.78 28.42
C ASN A 207 -0.95 -15.55 28.06
N GLN A 208 -1.05 -16.84 28.35
CA GLN A 208 -2.27 -17.59 28.07
C GLN A 208 -3.35 -17.18 29.06
N SER A 209 -3.05 -17.24 30.35
CA SER A 209 -3.94 -16.84 31.46
C SER A 209 -4.34 -15.37 31.34
N TRP A 210 -3.39 -14.51 30.94
CA TRP A 210 -3.65 -13.09 30.70
C TRP A 210 -4.62 -12.88 29.53
N LEU A 211 -4.40 -13.54 28.39
CA LEU A 211 -5.24 -13.36 27.21
C LEU A 211 -6.64 -13.95 27.39
N GLU A 212 -6.83 -14.93 28.27
CA GLU A 212 -8.17 -15.43 28.68
C GLU A 212 -8.98 -14.36 29.46
N PHE A 213 -8.30 -13.48 30.19
CA PHE A 213 -8.93 -12.35 30.90
C PHE A 213 -9.05 -11.11 30.02
N PHE A 214 -8.01 -10.80 29.24
CA PHE A 214 -7.91 -9.61 28.40
C PHE A 214 -7.60 -10.00 26.96
N HIS A 215 -8.65 -10.29 26.19
CA HIS A 215 -8.56 -10.79 24.80
C HIS A 215 -7.78 -9.89 23.83
N GLY A 216 -7.77 -8.58 24.08
CA GLY A 216 -7.09 -7.59 23.24
C GLY A 216 -7.82 -6.27 23.20
N ILE A 217 -7.32 -5.36 22.37
CA ILE A 217 -7.90 -4.04 22.12
C ILE A 217 -8.31 -3.88 20.66
N LYS A 218 -9.42 -3.17 20.46
CA LYS A 218 -9.84 -2.60 19.18
C LYS A 218 -9.63 -1.09 19.25
N VAL A 219 -8.86 -0.53 18.32
CA VAL A 219 -8.57 0.90 18.24
C VAL A 219 -9.12 1.45 16.92
N THR A 220 -10.01 2.43 17.03
CA THR A 220 -10.69 3.06 15.89
C THR A 220 -10.83 4.57 16.12
N THR A 221 -11.42 5.28 15.16
CA THR A 221 -11.75 6.71 15.25
C THR A 221 -13.26 6.90 15.47
N LEU A 222 -13.65 7.94 16.22
CA LEU A 222 -15.05 8.37 16.32
C LEU A 222 -15.52 9.14 15.07
N ALA A 223 -14.65 9.32 14.07
CA ALA A 223 -14.94 10.00 12.80
C ALA A 223 -15.47 11.44 12.97
N ASP A 224 -15.07 12.11 14.05
CA ASP A 224 -15.31 13.54 14.32
C ASP A 224 -14.24 14.46 13.72
N GLY A 225 -13.17 13.88 13.17
CA GLY A 225 -12.15 14.55 12.37
C GLY A 225 -11.77 13.73 11.14
N VAL A 226 -10.92 14.34 10.31
CA VAL A 226 -10.40 13.77 9.05
C VAL A 226 -8.89 13.63 9.08
N GLY A 227 -8.39 12.71 8.25
CA GLY A 227 -6.99 12.32 8.17
C GLY A 227 -6.74 10.96 8.81
N ALA A 228 -5.71 10.28 8.33
CA ALA A 228 -5.23 9.03 8.91
C ALA A 228 -3.70 9.00 8.96
N ALA A 229 -3.16 8.14 9.82
CA ALA A 229 -1.72 7.96 9.98
C ALA A 229 -1.34 6.49 10.10
N GLY A 230 -0.12 6.19 9.66
CA GLY A 230 0.50 4.89 9.87
C GLY A 230 1.04 4.75 11.30
N ILE A 231 0.76 3.63 11.93
CA ILE A 231 1.15 3.29 13.30
C ILE A 231 2.05 2.06 13.27
N ASP A 232 3.25 2.17 13.83
CA ASP A 232 4.17 1.05 14.01
C ASP A 232 3.74 0.22 15.23
N ILE A 233 2.76 -0.66 15.02
CA ILE A 233 2.21 -1.54 16.06
C ILE A 233 3.12 -2.74 16.37
N SER A 234 4.24 -2.89 15.67
CA SER A 234 5.29 -3.87 16.03
C SER A 234 6.39 -3.29 16.92
N SER A 235 6.37 -1.97 17.14
CA SER A 235 7.38 -1.28 17.93
C SER A 235 7.27 -1.62 19.41
N GLY A 236 8.41 -1.78 20.09
CA GLY A 236 8.47 -1.79 21.55
C GLY A 236 8.04 -0.46 22.22
N MET A 237 7.75 0.58 21.43
CA MET A 237 7.18 1.84 21.89
C MET A 237 5.64 1.89 21.79
N SER A 238 5.04 0.97 21.03
CA SER A 238 3.59 0.83 20.93
C SER A 238 3.12 -0.14 22.00
N LEU A 239 2.67 0.40 23.13
CA LEU A 239 2.38 -0.35 24.35
C LEU A 239 1.32 0.35 25.20
N MET A 240 0.73 -0.40 26.12
CA MET A 240 -0.09 0.15 27.20
C MET A 240 0.72 0.19 28.49
N ARG A 241 0.96 1.38 29.05
CA ARG A 241 1.72 1.59 30.29
C ARG A 241 0.79 1.93 31.45
N LEU A 242 0.82 1.09 32.47
CA LEU A 242 0.16 1.29 33.75
C LEU A 242 1.16 1.89 34.75
N HIS A 243 0.88 3.08 35.27
CA HIS A 243 1.60 3.65 36.41
C HIS A 243 0.78 3.45 37.68
N TYR A 244 1.44 3.00 38.74
CA TYR A 244 0.80 2.71 40.01
C TYR A 244 1.77 2.93 41.17
N HIS A 245 1.21 3.08 42.35
CA HIS A 245 1.96 3.02 43.60
C HIS A 245 1.35 1.98 44.54
N ASN A 246 2.14 1.49 45.47
CA ASN A 246 1.72 0.60 46.55
C ASN A 246 2.30 1.10 47.88
N ASP A 247 2.17 0.31 48.95
CA ASP A 247 2.67 0.69 50.28
C ASP A 247 4.19 0.91 50.34
N VAL A 248 4.95 0.46 49.33
CA VAL A 248 6.42 0.45 49.31
C VAL A 248 7.01 1.43 48.30
N ASP A 249 6.49 1.47 47.07
CA ASP A 249 7.09 2.20 45.95
C ASP A 249 6.07 2.67 44.90
N THR A 250 6.52 3.56 44.00
CA THR A 250 5.82 3.97 42.77
C THR A 250 6.53 3.37 41.57
N ALA A 251 5.79 2.64 40.73
CA ALA A 251 6.34 1.89 39.61
C ALA A 251 5.46 1.98 38.36
N PHE A 252 5.89 1.32 37.29
CA PHE A 252 5.08 1.12 36.09
C PHE A 252 5.19 -0.31 35.60
N TYR A 253 4.18 -0.74 34.84
CA TYR A 253 4.17 -2.02 34.14
C TYR A 253 3.65 -1.83 32.72
N ASP A 254 4.32 -2.49 31.77
CA ASP A 254 4.00 -2.39 30.35
C ASP A 254 3.28 -3.64 29.86
N PHE A 255 2.23 -3.44 29.08
CA PHE A 255 1.63 -4.46 28.23
C PHE A 255 2.01 -4.14 26.79
N LEU A 256 2.72 -5.07 26.15
CA LEU A 256 3.40 -4.87 24.88
C LEU A 256 2.55 -5.39 23.72
N ILE A 257 2.58 -4.69 22.59
CA ILE A 257 2.26 -5.31 21.31
C ILE A 257 3.56 -5.96 20.79
N SER A 258 3.77 -7.22 21.16
CA SER A 258 4.97 -7.97 20.76
C SER A 258 4.82 -8.63 19.39
N PRO A 259 5.92 -9.13 18.76
CA PRO A 259 5.85 -9.90 17.53
C PRO A 259 4.90 -11.09 17.58
N LEU A 260 4.71 -11.70 18.76
CA LEU A 260 3.81 -12.83 19.02
C LEU A 260 2.37 -12.41 19.36
N SER A 261 2.04 -11.13 19.22
CA SER A 261 0.67 -10.63 19.42
C SER A 261 -0.08 -10.77 18.10
N ALA A 262 -1.28 -11.31 18.13
CA ALA A 262 -2.17 -11.19 16.99
C ALA A 262 -2.45 -9.69 16.73
N ARG A 263 -2.38 -9.29 15.47
CA ARG A 263 -2.55 -7.91 14.98
C ARG A 263 -3.33 -7.98 13.67
N VAL A 264 -4.35 -7.14 13.51
CA VAL A 264 -5.17 -7.11 12.30
C VAL A 264 -5.55 -5.68 11.95
N ASN A 265 -5.32 -5.27 10.70
CA ASN A 265 -5.88 -4.01 10.20
C ASN A 265 -7.30 -4.22 9.68
N MET A 266 -8.17 -3.28 10.04
CA MET A 266 -9.57 -3.27 9.63
C MET A 266 -9.83 -2.03 8.79
N PHE A 267 -10.62 -2.20 7.74
CA PHE A 267 -11.00 -1.11 6.86
C PHE A 267 -12.49 -1.14 6.57
N GLU A 268 -13.10 0.03 6.58
CA GLU A 268 -14.50 0.25 6.19
C GLU A 268 -14.55 1.28 5.07
N GLN A 269 -15.31 0.97 4.03
CA GLN A 269 -15.41 1.75 2.81
C GLN A 269 -16.85 2.25 2.62
N ASP A 270 -16.98 3.52 2.27
CA ASP A 270 -18.24 4.14 1.87
C ASP A 270 -18.01 4.93 0.57
N TYR A 271 -18.30 4.27 -0.54
CA TYR A 271 -18.07 4.76 -1.89
C TYR A 271 -19.10 5.82 -2.32
N VAL A 272 -18.67 6.76 -3.16
CA VAL A 272 -19.52 7.85 -3.66
C VAL A 272 -19.58 7.88 -5.20
N GLY A 273 -20.49 8.67 -5.75
CA GLY A 273 -20.59 8.86 -7.20
C GLY A 273 -20.91 7.55 -7.93
N GLU A 274 -20.16 7.27 -9.01
CA GLU A 274 -20.37 6.04 -9.79
C GLU A 274 -19.95 4.77 -9.05
N LEU A 275 -19.13 4.88 -8.00
CA LEU A 275 -18.72 3.74 -7.17
C LEU A 275 -19.76 3.37 -6.11
N SER A 276 -20.77 4.23 -5.86
CA SER A 276 -21.74 4.06 -4.77
C SER A 276 -22.55 2.75 -4.85
N PHE A 277 -22.73 2.15 -6.02
CA PHE A 277 -23.41 0.85 -6.13
C PHE A 277 -22.59 -0.30 -5.51
N LEU A 278 -21.28 -0.13 -5.32
CA LEU A 278 -20.40 -1.07 -4.64
C LEU A 278 -20.65 -1.11 -3.11
N ASN A 279 -21.37 -0.14 -2.54
CA ASN A 279 -21.72 -0.10 -1.11
C ASN A 279 -22.81 -1.10 -0.71
N ALA A 280 -23.66 -1.52 -1.65
CA ALA A 280 -24.68 -2.53 -1.39
C ALA A 280 -24.01 -3.90 -1.13
N PRO A 281 -24.65 -4.82 -0.38
CA PRO A 281 -24.07 -6.14 -0.15
C PRO A 281 -23.71 -6.81 -1.49
N PRO A 282 -22.47 -7.24 -1.67
CA PRO A 282 -21.99 -7.67 -2.98
C PRO A 282 -22.59 -9.02 -3.33
N SER A 283 -23.04 -9.16 -4.57
CA SER A 283 -22.66 -10.35 -5.32
C SER A 283 -21.19 -10.17 -5.70
N ASP A 284 -20.40 -11.23 -5.66
CA ASP A 284 -18.98 -11.25 -6.09
C ASP A 284 -18.76 -10.81 -7.55
N SER A 285 -19.85 -10.48 -8.26
CA SER A 285 -19.91 -9.99 -9.63
C SER A 285 -20.11 -8.48 -9.77
N ALA A 286 -20.17 -7.71 -8.69
CA ALA A 286 -20.36 -6.26 -8.78
C ALA A 286 -19.08 -5.57 -9.30
N PHE A 287 -19.19 -4.86 -10.44
CA PHE A 287 -18.07 -4.16 -11.07
C PHE A 287 -18.51 -2.82 -11.68
N VAL A 288 -17.56 -1.89 -11.79
CA VAL A 288 -17.72 -0.59 -12.46
C VAL A 288 -16.99 -0.69 -13.79
N SER A 289 -17.64 -0.28 -14.88
CA SER A 289 -16.99 -0.26 -16.19
C SER A 289 -15.80 0.72 -16.20
N GLY A 290 -14.65 0.25 -16.70
CA GLY A 290 -13.43 1.02 -16.85
C GLY A 290 -13.36 1.88 -18.12
N GLU A 291 -14.48 2.10 -18.83
CA GLU A 291 -14.50 2.90 -20.06
C GLU A 291 -14.11 4.36 -19.81
N LYS A 292 -14.53 4.94 -18.68
CA LYS A 292 -14.29 6.36 -18.34
C LYS A 292 -13.16 6.54 -17.34
N SER A 293 -13.20 5.80 -16.25
CA SER A 293 -12.25 5.90 -15.15
C SER A 293 -12.06 4.54 -14.50
N LEU A 294 -10.86 4.33 -13.99
CA LEU A 294 -10.43 3.13 -13.30
C LEU A 294 -9.90 3.53 -11.93
N TYR A 295 -10.15 2.71 -10.92
CA TYR A 295 -9.84 3.05 -9.54
C TYR A 295 -9.00 1.96 -8.89
N VAL A 296 -7.97 2.40 -8.16
CA VAL A 296 -7.20 1.56 -7.24
C VAL A 296 -7.15 2.28 -5.91
N MET A 297 -7.45 1.56 -4.82
CA MET A 297 -7.50 2.11 -3.46
C MET A 297 -6.98 1.06 -2.48
N SER A 298 -5.93 1.42 -1.73
CA SER A 298 -5.44 0.60 -0.62
C SER A 298 -6.39 0.61 0.58
N GLY A 299 -6.09 -0.19 1.60
CA GLY A 299 -6.98 -0.45 2.71
C GLY A 299 -8.16 -1.33 2.30
N ALA A 300 -7.91 -2.29 1.40
CA ALA A 300 -8.94 -3.16 0.84
C ALA A 300 -10.15 -2.37 0.28
N GLY A 301 -9.85 -1.31 -0.47
CA GLY A 301 -10.86 -0.53 -1.16
C GLY A 301 -11.19 -1.15 -2.50
N LEU A 302 -10.39 -0.79 -3.50
CA LEU A 302 -10.68 -1.04 -4.91
C LEU A 302 -9.43 -1.58 -5.60
N LYS A 303 -9.64 -2.51 -6.52
CA LYS A 303 -8.64 -2.95 -7.49
C LYS A 303 -9.23 -2.90 -8.89
N THR A 304 -8.35 -2.82 -9.88
CA THR A 304 -8.75 -2.86 -11.28
C THR A 304 -8.45 -4.24 -11.85
N GLU A 305 -9.48 -4.96 -12.29
CA GLU A 305 -9.34 -6.17 -13.09
C GLU A 305 -9.14 -5.79 -14.56
N PHE A 306 -8.28 -6.51 -15.27
CA PHE A 306 -8.17 -6.40 -16.73
C PHE A 306 -8.00 -7.73 -17.46
N ARG A 307 -8.48 -7.75 -18.71
CA ARG A 307 -8.39 -8.87 -19.65
C ARG A 307 -8.01 -8.37 -21.04
N ILE A 308 -7.40 -9.25 -21.84
CA ILE A 308 -6.97 -8.95 -23.21
C ILE A 308 -7.67 -9.95 -24.14
N PRO A 309 -8.97 -9.75 -24.44
CA PRO A 309 -9.83 -10.77 -25.06
C PRO A 309 -9.35 -11.24 -26.43
N PHE A 310 -8.81 -10.34 -27.25
CA PHE A 310 -8.42 -10.63 -28.63
C PHE A 310 -6.92 -10.86 -28.81
N LEU A 311 -6.21 -11.21 -27.74
CA LEU A 311 -4.76 -11.38 -27.80
C LEU A 311 -4.35 -12.43 -28.84
N SER A 312 -5.06 -13.56 -28.93
CA SER A 312 -4.80 -14.64 -29.89
C SER A 312 -4.74 -14.21 -31.36
N SER A 313 -5.44 -13.13 -31.74
CA SER A 313 -5.40 -12.61 -33.12
C SER A 313 -4.01 -12.19 -33.60
N ILE A 314 -3.06 -12.00 -32.66
CA ILE A 314 -1.64 -11.79 -32.98
C ILE A 314 -1.03 -13.04 -33.64
N ASN A 315 -1.41 -14.24 -33.21
CA ASN A 315 -0.93 -15.48 -33.83
C ASN A 315 -1.49 -15.65 -35.25
N ASP A 316 -2.73 -15.22 -35.50
CA ASP A 316 -3.31 -15.20 -36.86
C ASP A 316 -2.53 -14.27 -37.80
N SER A 317 -1.96 -13.18 -37.25
CA SER A 317 -1.26 -12.16 -38.03
C SER A 317 0.23 -12.47 -38.26
N LEU A 318 0.91 -13.03 -37.25
CA LEU A 318 2.37 -13.22 -37.24
C LEU A 318 2.82 -14.68 -37.24
N GLY A 319 1.90 -15.63 -37.04
CA GLY A 319 2.20 -17.05 -36.87
C GLY A 319 2.71 -17.41 -35.46
N PRO A 320 2.81 -18.71 -35.15
CA PRO A 320 3.13 -19.20 -33.80
C PRO A 320 4.59 -19.00 -33.36
N GLU A 321 5.51 -18.76 -34.31
CA GLU A 321 6.95 -18.56 -34.05
C GLU A 321 7.31 -17.12 -33.70
N ARG A 322 6.31 -16.24 -33.51
CA ARG A 322 6.56 -14.84 -33.13
C ARG A 322 7.40 -14.75 -31.84
N ALA A 323 8.06 -13.62 -31.64
CA ALA A 323 8.67 -13.26 -30.36
C ALA A 323 8.15 -11.90 -29.88
N VAL A 324 7.67 -11.82 -28.63
CA VAL A 324 7.38 -10.54 -27.97
C VAL A 324 8.69 -9.88 -27.63
N GLN A 325 8.95 -8.73 -28.25
CA GLN A 325 10.10 -7.88 -27.90
C GLN A 325 9.76 -6.97 -26.74
N LYS A 326 8.53 -6.43 -26.71
CA LYS A 326 8.05 -5.57 -25.64
C LYS A 326 6.52 -5.59 -25.57
N ALA A 327 5.96 -5.65 -24.36
CA ALA A 327 4.56 -5.41 -24.10
C ALA A 327 4.43 -4.46 -22.91
N GLU A 328 3.90 -3.27 -23.15
CA GLU A 328 3.79 -2.20 -22.14
C GLU A 328 2.33 -1.87 -21.89
N LEU A 329 1.86 -2.15 -20.66
CA LEU A 329 0.60 -1.64 -20.17
C LEU A 329 0.85 -0.24 -19.60
N ILE A 330 0.21 0.76 -20.19
CA ILE A 330 0.34 2.16 -19.84
C ILE A 330 -0.97 2.61 -19.21
N LEU A 331 -0.88 3.18 -18.00
CA LEU A 331 -2.01 3.62 -17.19
C LEU A 331 -1.88 5.12 -16.85
N PRO A 332 -2.38 6.01 -17.73
CA PRO A 332 -2.35 7.45 -17.47
C PRO A 332 -3.29 7.84 -16.35
N LEU A 333 -2.89 8.81 -15.53
CA LEU A 333 -3.72 9.30 -14.44
C LEU A 333 -4.60 10.47 -14.87
N ASP A 334 -5.78 10.54 -14.27
CA ASP A 334 -6.58 11.75 -14.34
C ASP A 334 -6.04 12.75 -13.30
N GLU A 335 -5.29 13.74 -13.80
CA GLU A 335 -4.65 14.78 -13.00
C GLU A 335 -5.62 15.62 -12.17
N SER A 336 -6.90 15.62 -12.52
CA SER A 336 -7.89 16.39 -11.77
C SER A 336 -8.22 15.76 -10.40
N PHE A 337 -7.68 14.56 -10.10
CA PHE A 337 -8.02 13.78 -8.90
C PHE A 337 -6.90 13.55 -7.90
N PHE A 338 -5.69 14.06 -8.13
CA PHE A 338 -4.62 13.97 -7.14
C PHE A 338 -3.90 15.31 -6.95
N ASP A 339 -3.57 15.61 -5.70
CA ASP A 339 -2.77 16.77 -5.31
C ASP A 339 -1.88 16.39 -4.12
N SER A 340 -1.17 17.35 -3.52
CA SER A 340 -0.26 17.06 -2.40
C SER A 340 -0.93 16.41 -1.18
N ARG A 341 -2.25 16.55 -1.00
CA ARG A 341 -3.04 15.95 0.07
C ARG A 341 -3.46 14.53 -0.25
N TYR A 342 -3.52 14.20 -1.54
CA TYR A 342 -3.94 12.91 -2.07
C TYR A 342 -2.94 12.49 -3.16
N PRO A 343 -1.66 12.26 -2.82
CA PRO A 343 -0.67 11.88 -3.82
C PRO A 343 -1.04 10.53 -4.45
N PRO A 344 -0.63 10.26 -5.71
CA PRO A 344 -0.78 8.94 -6.31
C PRO A 344 0.14 7.94 -5.61
N HIS A 345 -0.15 6.64 -5.76
CA HIS A 345 0.73 5.61 -5.23
C HIS A 345 2.12 5.70 -5.86
N GLU A 346 3.18 5.57 -5.07
CA GLU A 346 4.54 5.53 -5.60
C GLU A 346 4.74 4.35 -6.56
N GLN A 347 4.06 3.23 -6.29
CA GLN A 347 4.12 2.03 -7.10
C GLN A 347 2.81 1.24 -7.03
N LEU A 348 2.38 0.71 -8.17
CA LEU A 348 1.30 -0.27 -8.31
C LEU A 348 1.88 -1.64 -8.72
N PHE A 349 1.15 -2.72 -8.44
CA PHE A 349 1.52 -4.08 -8.85
C PHE A 349 0.46 -4.71 -9.75
N ILE A 350 0.89 -5.69 -10.56
CA ILE A 350 -0.01 -6.57 -11.31
C ILE A 350 0.07 -7.97 -10.72
N LEU A 351 -1.07 -8.47 -10.24
CA LEU A 351 -1.26 -9.83 -9.79
C LEU A 351 -2.13 -10.61 -10.78
N THR A 352 -2.06 -11.93 -10.74
CA THR A 352 -3.00 -12.84 -11.39
C THR A 352 -3.43 -13.89 -10.38
N GLU A 353 -4.19 -14.90 -10.80
CA GLU A 353 -4.69 -15.96 -9.92
C GLU A 353 -4.24 -17.34 -10.36
N THR A 354 -4.10 -18.24 -9.40
CA THR A 354 -4.01 -19.68 -9.68
C THR A 354 -5.38 -20.23 -10.07
N VAL A 355 -5.41 -21.48 -10.52
CA VAL A 355 -6.65 -22.21 -10.82
C VAL A 355 -7.57 -22.33 -9.59
N ASP A 356 -7.00 -22.24 -8.39
CA ASP A 356 -7.72 -22.28 -7.11
C ASP A 356 -8.19 -20.88 -6.65
N GLY A 357 -7.98 -19.83 -7.46
CA GLY A 357 -8.35 -18.45 -7.14
C GLY A 357 -7.40 -17.71 -6.20
N ASN A 358 -6.21 -18.28 -5.90
CA ASN A 358 -5.24 -17.62 -5.04
C ASN A 358 -4.44 -16.58 -5.82
N SER A 359 -4.33 -15.36 -5.28
CA SER A 359 -3.52 -14.30 -5.91
C SER A 359 -2.03 -14.66 -5.93
N VAL A 360 -1.40 -14.47 -7.08
CA VAL A 360 0.02 -14.74 -7.34
C VAL A 360 0.64 -13.65 -8.21
N SER A 361 1.95 -13.45 -8.10
CA SER A 361 2.69 -12.54 -8.97
C SER A 361 2.71 -13.02 -10.42
N THR A 362 2.73 -12.08 -11.35
CA THR A 362 2.88 -12.39 -12.77
C THR A 362 4.29 -12.93 -13.08
N PRO A 363 4.44 -13.69 -14.19
CA PRO A 363 5.75 -14.15 -14.67
C PRO A 363 6.81 -13.06 -14.81
N ASP A 364 6.41 -11.84 -15.18
CA ASP A 364 7.33 -10.69 -15.31
C ASP A 364 7.89 -10.25 -13.96
N GLN A 365 7.08 -10.27 -12.91
CA GLN A 365 7.48 -9.83 -11.57
C GLN A 365 8.47 -10.80 -10.87
N ILE A 366 8.48 -12.07 -11.27
CA ILE A 366 9.39 -13.10 -10.73
C ILE A 366 10.61 -13.37 -11.63
N SER A 367 10.69 -12.74 -12.80
CA SER A 367 11.72 -13.03 -13.79
C SER A 367 13.04 -12.35 -13.45
N LEU A 368 14.13 -13.12 -13.37
CA LEU A 368 15.47 -12.58 -13.29
C LEU A 368 15.81 -11.84 -14.61
N GLY A 369 16.03 -10.52 -14.52
CA GLY A 369 16.48 -9.69 -15.65
C GLY A 369 15.39 -8.95 -16.43
N VAL A 370 14.11 -9.11 -16.07
CA VAL A 370 13.02 -8.26 -16.59
C VAL A 370 12.46 -7.48 -15.40
N ASN A 371 12.49 -6.15 -15.47
CA ASN A 371 11.80 -5.31 -14.50
C ASN A 371 10.38 -5.05 -15.00
N ILE A 372 9.38 -5.52 -14.25
CA ILE A 372 7.97 -5.23 -14.54
C ILE A 372 7.66 -3.74 -14.38
N ASP A 373 8.46 -3.00 -13.61
CA ASP A 373 8.27 -1.59 -13.27
C ASP A 373 7.02 -1.34 -12.40
N GLY A 374 6.11 -0.45 -12.80
CA GLY A 374 4.94 -0.04 -12.03
C GLY A 374 5.15 1.17 -11.12
N TYR A 375 6.31 1.81 -11.15
CA TYR A 375 6.53 3.08 -10.44
C TYR A 375 5.79 4.22 -11.15
N TYR A 376 5.35 5.20 -10.36
CA TYR A 376 4.73 6.40 -10.90
C TYR A 376 5.76 7.28 -11.62
N ASP A 377 5.52 7.57 -12.90
CA ASP A 377 6.29 8.57 -13.63
C ASP A 377 5.71 9.96 -13.37
N TYR A 378 6.46 10.81 -12.65
CA TYR A 378 6.02 12.17 -12.31
C TYR A 378 6.03 13.14 -13.51
N GLU A 379 6.83 12.88 -14.53
CA GLU A 379 6.90 13.73 -15.73
C GLU A 379 5.76 13.38 -16.69
N ALA A 380 5.56 12.08 -16.95
CA ALA A 380 4.54 11.58 -17.87
C ALA A 380 3.16 11.42 -17.20
N LYS A 381 3.11 11.37 -15.87
CA LYS A 381 1.91 11.21 -15.03
C LYS A 381 1.13 9.93 -15.32
N GLU A 382 1.86 8.84 -15.49
CA GLU A 382 1.34 7.53 -15.84
C GLU A 382 2.14 6.42 -15.17
N TYR A 383 1.54 5.24 -15.03
CA TYR A 383 2.25 4.02 -14.67
C TYR A 383 2.55 3.20 -15.92
N HIS A 384 3.75 2.61 -15.95
CA HIS A 384 4.18 1.70 -17.01
C HIS A 384 4.44 0.33 -16.41
N PHE A 385 3.91 -0.70 -17.06
CA PHE A 385 4.20 -2.08 -16.71
C PHE A 385 4.72 -2.84 -17.92
N ASN A 386 5.90 -3.44 -17.78
CA ASN A 386 6.44 -4.35 -18.77
C ASN A 386 5.93 -5.77 -18.50
N ILE A 387 4.94 -6.20 -19.29
CA ILE A 387 4.29 -7.52 -19.17
C ILE A 387 4.68 -8.46 -20.33
N SER A 388 5.86 -8.26 -20.92
CA SER A 388 6.32 -8.97 -22.12
C SER A 388 6.30 -10.49 -21.97
N ARG A 389 6.76 -11.00 -20.82
CA ARG A 389 6.80 -12.44 -20.55
C ARG A 389 5.40 -13.00 -20.38
N THR A 390 4.52 -12.31 -19.65
CA THR A 390 3.11 -12.69 -19.53
C THR A 390 2.45 -12.80 -20.91
N ILE A 391 2.60 -11.78 -21.75
CA ILE A 391 2.07 -11.81 -23.12
C ILE A 391 2.70 -12.90 -23.97
N GLN A 392 4.00 -13.18 -23.81
CA GLN A 392 4.67 -14.28 -24.50
C GLN A 392 4.00 -15.62 -24.17
N LEU A 393 3.86 -15.90 -22.87
CA LEU A 393 3.30 -17.15 -22.37
C LEU A 393 1.82 -17.33 -22.74
N LEU A 394 1.03 -16.25 -22.73
CA LEU A 394 -0.39 -16.29 -23.10
C LEU A 394 -0.62 -16.66 -24.57
N LEU A 395 0.20 -16.14 -25.47
CA LEU A 395 0.10 -16.43 -26.91
C LEU A 395 0.69 -17.80 -27.26
N ASN A 396 1.67 -18.29 -26.47
CA ASN A 396 2.19 -19.65 -26.57
C ASN A 396 1.16 -20.74 -26.18
N ARG A 397 0.00 -20.35 -25.64
CA ARG A 397 -1.08 -21.30 -25.30
C ARG A 397 -1.56 -22.07 -26.51
N GLU A 398 -1.65 -21.43 -27.67
CA GLU A 398 -2.14 -22.06 -28.90
C GLU A 398 -1.15 -23.07 -29.49
N SER A 399 0.15 -22.86 -29.30
CA SER A 399 1.17 -23.83 -29.73
C SER A 399 1.31 -25.02 -28.76
N GLY A 400 0.72 -24.93 -27.56
CA GLY A 400 0.77 -25.98 -26.55
C GLY A 400 2.15 -26.19 -25.92
N ILE A 401 3.11 -25.29 -26.15
CA ILE A 401 4.47 -25.35 -25.60
C ILE A 401 4.89 -24.01 -25.01
N GLY A 402 5.57 -24.02 -23.87
CA GLY A 402 6.13 -22.79 -23.28
C GLY A 402 5.08 -21.76 -22.84
N TYR A 403 3.91 -22.21 -22.36
CA TYR A 403 2.84 -21.36 -21.82
C TYR A 403 2.95 -21.09 -20.30
N GLY A 404 3.96 -21.66 -19.63
CA GLY A 404 4.20 -21.47 -18.20
C GLY A 404 3.00 -21.87 -17.34
N ASN A 405 2.52 -20.95 -16.51
CA ASN A 405 1.37 -21.19 -15.62
C ASN A 405 0.01 -21.03 -16.33
N PHE A 406 -0.01 -20.64 -17.60
CA PHE A 406 -1.25 -20.38 -18.34
C PHE A 406 -1.61 -21.57 -19.25
N SER A 407 -1.86 -22.75 -18.69
CA SER A 407 -2.21 -23.93 -19.51
C SER A 407 -3.38 -23.66 -20.48
N PRO A 408 -3.35 -24.18 -21.71
CA PRO A 408 -4.50 -24.13 -22.62
C PRO A 408 -5.73 -24.89 -22.09
N ASP A 409 -5.55 -25.83 -21.16
CA ASP A 409 -6.64 -26.60 -20.56
C ASP A 409 -7.53 -25.77 -19.61
N ASN A 410 -7.03 -24.63 -19.14
CA ASN A 410 -7.71 -23.73 -18.22
C ASN A 410 -8.00 -22.38 -18.89
N PRO A 411 -9.08 -21.67 -18.50
CA PRO A 411 -9.30 -20.31 -18.95
C PRO A 411 -8.15 -19.39 -18.52
N VAL A 412 -7.91 -18.31 -19.26
CA VAL A 412 -6.94 -17.28 -18.84
C VAL A 412 -7.47 -16.63 -17.56
N PRO A 413 -6.72 -16.67 -16.45
CA PRO A 413 -7.12 -15.97 -15.24
C PRO A 413 -7.12 -14.46 -15.49
N PRO A 414 -7.97 -13.70 -14.80
CA PRO A 414 -7.88 -12.25 -14.81
C PRO A 414 -6.52 -11.76 -14.28
N PHE A 415 -6.21 -10.52 -14.62
CA PHE A 415 -5.10 -9.77 -14.03
C PHE A 415 -5.65 -8.62 -13.20
N TYR A 416 -4.98 -8.29 -12.10
CA TYR A 416 -5.42 -7.24 -11.19
C TYR A 416 -4.31 -6.23 -10.97
N ILE A 417 -4.63 -4.95 -11.18
CA ILE A 417 -3.81 -3.83 -10.78
C ILE A 417 -4.20 -3.47 -9.35
N VAL A 418 -3.23 -3.55 -8.45
CA VAL A 418 -3.41 -3.37 -7.00
C VAL A 418 -2.39 -2.40 -6.45
N SER A 419 -2.67 -1.85 -5.27
CA SER A 419 -1.70 -1.05 -4.52
C SER A 419 -0.57 -1.92 -3.97
N SER A 420 0.67 -1.44 -4.07
CA SER A 420 1.84 -2.09 -3.44
C SER A 420 1.78 -2.10 -1.91
N ARG A 421 1.00 -1.21 -1.30
CA ARG A 421 0.83 -1.05 0.16
C ARG A 421 -0.61 -1.35 0.61
N ALA A 422 -1.29 -2.28 -0.06
CA ALA A 422 -2.72 -2.53 0.09
C ALA A 422 -3.19 -2.72 1.55
N GLY A 423 -2.42 -3.41 2.40
CA GLY A 423 -2.82 -3.71 3.79
C GLY A 423 -2.39 -2.69 4.85
N ILE A 424 -1.57 -1.69 4.48
CA ILE A 424 -0.89 -0.78 5.42
C ILE A 424 -0.97 0.70 5.01
N SER A 425 -1.89 1.06 4.12
CA SER A 425 -2.08 2.44 3.67
C SER A 425 -3.54 2.72 3.30
N ILE A 426 -3.91 4.00 3.23
CA ILE A 426 -5.21 4.47 2.73
C ILE A 426 -4.93 5.54 1.69
N GLN A 427 -4.66 5.10 0.48
CA GLN A 427 -4.30 5.93 -0.66
C GLN A 427 -5.03 5.40 -1.87
N GLY A 428 -5.45 6.30 -2.73
CA GLY A 428 -6.22 5.99 -3.91
C GLY A 428 -5.67 6.72 -5.12
N VAL A 429 -5.93 6.15 -6.28
CA VAL A 429 -5.58 6.76 -7.55
C VAL A 429 -6.70 6.51 -8.55
N VAL A 430 -6.96 7.52 -9.38
CA VAL A 430 -7.90 7.45 -10.49
C VAL A 430 -7.11 7.44 -11.79
N ILE A 431 -7.27 6.37 -12.53
CA ILE A 431 -6.63 6.10 -13.82
C ILE A 431 -7.65 6.41 -14.92
N ASN A 432 -7.17 6.96 -16.04
CA ASN A 432 -7.98 7.17 -17.23
C ASN A 432 -8.54 5.85 -17.76
N GLY A 433 -9.82 5.86 -18.14
CA GLY A 433 -10.46 4.68 -18.70
C GLY A 433 -9.94 4.27 -20.07
N THR A 434 -10.39 3.14 -20.57
CA THR A 434 -9.96 2.59 -21.88
C THR A 434 -10.59 3.30 -23.07
N SER A 435 -11.66 4.06 -22.86
CA SER A 435 -12.44 4.73 -23.92
C SER A 435 -12.40 6.27 -23.85
N VAL A 436 -11.50 6.84 -23.04
CA VAL A 436 -11.30 8.29 -23.01
C VAL A 436 -10.58 8.76 -24.29
N VAL A 437 -10.85 10.02 -24.68
CA VAL A 437 -10.32 10.58 -25.93
C VAL A 437 -8.82 10.85 -25.87
N GLU A 438 -8.32 11.32 -24.72
CA GLU A 438 -6.92 11.68 -24.53
C GLU A 438 -6.29 10.73 -23.52
N ASN A 439 -5.15 10.14 -23.89
CA ASN A 439 -4.34 9.26 -23.06
C ASN A 439 -5.15 8.15 -22.34
N PRO A 440 -5.79 7.23 -23.07
CA PRO A 440 -6.46 6.08 -22.46
C PRO A 440 -5.46 5.07 -21.90
N ALA A 441 -5.94 4.29 -20.93
CA ALA A 441 -5.27 3.06 -20.53
C ALA A 441 -5.18 2.11 -21.74
N ARG A 442 -3.96 1.64 -22.04
CA ARG A 442 -3.68 0.91 -23.29
C ARG A 442 -2.48 -0.02 -23.17
N LEU A 443 -2.38 -0.95 -24.11
CA LEU A 443 -1.33 -1.97 -24.18
C LEU A 443 -0.62 -1.80 -25.52
N VAL A 444 0.67 -1.46 -25.45
CA VAL A 444 1.52 -1.34 -26.62
C VAL A 444 2.32 -2.63 -26.75
N LEU A 445 2.10 -3.36 -27.85
CA LEU A 445 2.76 -4.62 -28.15
C LEU A 445 3.73 -4.45 -29.33
N THR A 446 4.97 -4.85 -29.11
CA THR A 446 6.02 -4.97 -30.14
C THR A 446 6.44 -6.43 -30.24
N CYS A 447 6.25 -7.01 -31.42
CA CYS A 447 6.64 -8.38 -31.75
C CYS A 447 7.63 -8.38 -32.92
N SER A 448 8.44 -9.43 -33.02
CA SER A 448 9.16 -9.79 -34.24
C SER A 448 8.68 -11.15 -34.73
N HIS A 449 8.77 -11.37 -36.04
CA HIS A 449 8.50 -12.67 -36.67
C HIS A 449 9.42 -12.86 -37.87
#